data_AF-A0AAV7ALZ4-F1
#
_entry.id   AF-A0AAV7ALZ4-F1
#
_cell.length_a   1.000
_cell.length_b   1.000
_cell.length_c   1.000
_cell.angle_alpha   90.00
_cell.angle_beta   90.00
_cell.angle_gamma   90.00
#
_symmetry.space_group_name_H-M   'P 1'
#
loop_
_entity.id
_entity.type
_entity.pdbx_description
1 polymer ?
#
loop_
_entity_poly.entity_id
_entity_poly.type
_entity_poly.pdbx_seq_one_letter_code
_entity_poly.pdbx_strand_id
1 'polypeptide(L)'
;MTSNYRNRFSFLVPFSLFSQSCCKAYEYTGYIMEKEQAYKDAASNYELAWKYGNQTNPTVGYKLAFNYLKAKRYVDAIDVCHKVLELHPTYPKIRKDILDKARAALRT
;
A
#
# COMPACT_ATOMS: atom_id res chain seq x y z
N MET A 1 -1.90 -53.48 13.22
CA MET A 1 -3.22 -52.83 13.41
C MET A 1 -3.08 -52.00 14.68
N THR A 2 -3.01 -50.67 14.74
CA THR A 2 -3.68 -49.61 13.98
C THR A 2 -2.85 -48.32 14.09
N SER A 3 -2.45 -47.75 12.95
CA SER A 3 -2.07 -46.32 12.87
C SER A 3 -3.25 -45.46 13.28
N ASN A 4 -3.06 -44.46 14.16
CA ASN A 4 -3.93 -43.26 14.21
C ASN A 4 -3.39 -42.16 15.15
N TYR A 5 -2.15 -41.70 14.92
CA TYR A 5 -1.65 -40.45 15.50
C TYR A 5 -0.94 -39.60 14.44
N ARG A 6 -1.60 -39.36 13.31
CA ARG A 6 -1.02 -38.48 12.29
C ARG A 6 -2.10 -37.85 11.43
N ASN A 7 -2.13 -36.52 11.46
CA ASN A 7 -2.64 -35.66 10.38
C ASN A 7 -4.16 -35.58 10.20
N ARG A 8 -4.84 -34.80 11.05
CA ARG A 8 -6.13 -34.20 10.67
C ARG A 8 -6.30 -32.72 11.00
N PHE A 9 -5.20 -32.00 11.25
CA PHE A 9 -5.25 -30.60 11.70
C PHE A 9 -4.39 -29.59 10.90
N SER A 10 -3.82 -29.93 9.73
CA SER A 10 -2.72 -29.09 9.17
C SER A 10 -2.63 -28.92 7.65
N PHE A 11 -3.74 -28.78 6.89
CA PHE A 11 -3.58 -28.55 5.44
C PHE A 11 -4.30 -27.34 4.82
N LEU A 12 -5.01 -26.50 5.59
CA LEU A 12 -5.69 -25.32 5.04
C LEU A 12 -5.63 -24.07 5.94
N VAL A 13 -4.68 -23.99 6.88
CA VAL A 13 -4.38 -22.73 7.58
C VAL A 13 -3.27 -22.03 6.78
N PRO A 14 -3.52 -20.82 6.25
CA PRO A 14 -3.55 -20.61 4.80
C PRO A 14 -2.42 -19.71 4.32
N PHE A 15 -2.02 -19.88 3.06
CA PHE A 15 -1.19 -18.93 2.31
C PHE A 15 -1.57 -17.45 2.56
N SER A 16 -2.87 -17.18 2.76
CA SER A 16 -3.44 -15.87 3.12
C SER A 16 -2.86 -15.24 4.40
N LEU A 17 -2.47 -16.01 5.42
CA LEU A 17 -1.89 -15.45 6.66
C LEU A 17 -0.51 -14.85 6.38
N PHE A 18 0.26 -15.46 5.49
CA PHE A 18 1.57 -14.96 5.11
C PHE A 18 1.43 -13.65 4.34
N SER A 19 0.54 -13.62 3.34
CA SER A 19 0.24 -12.41 2.56
C SER A 19 -0.22 -11.25 3.44
N GLN A 20 -1.10 -11.51 4.41
CA GLN A 20 -1.64 -10.48 5.30
C GLN A 20 -0.61 -9.98 6.32
N SER A 21 0.26 -10.87 6.80
CA SER A 21 1.36 -10.50 7.70
C SER A 21 2.40 -9.64 6.98
N CYS A 22 2.72 -9.98 5.72
CA CYS A 22 3.63 -9.21 4.88
C CYS A 22 3.09 -7.79 4.59
N CYS A 23 1.80 -7.64 4.26
CA CYS A 23 1.21 -6.31 4.01
C CYS A 23 1.38 -5.37 5.21
N LYS A 24 1.10 -5.86 6.42
CA LYS A 24 1.30 -5.08 7.66
C LYS A 24 2.76 -4.77 7.94
N ALA A 25 3.66 -5.71 7.67
CA ALA A 25 5.09 -5.49 7.82
C ALA A 25 5.58 -4.37 6.89
N TYR A 26 5.21 -4.42 5.60
CA TYR A 26 5.57 -3.39 4.63
C TYR A 26 4.96 -2.02 4.97
N GLU A 27 3.73 -1.96 5.48
CA GLU A 27 3.15 -0.70 5.98
C GLU A 27 3.97 -0.11 7.13
N TYR A 28 4.41 -0.96 8.07
CA TYR A 28 5.22 -0.56 9.22
C TYR A 28 6.61 -0.09 8.78
N THR A 29 7.25 -0.82 7.87
CA THR A 29 8.54 -0.43 7.30
C THR A 29 8.42 0.91 6.57
N GLY A 30 7.39 1.10 5.74
CA GLY A 30 7.11 2.37 5.08
C GLY A 30 6.89 3.52 6.07
N TYR A 31 6.26 3.24 7.23
CA TYR A 31 6.03 4.26 8.27
C TYR A 31 7.33 4.67 8.98
N ILE A 32 8.20 3.71 9.27
CA ILE A 32 9.53 3.99 9.85
C ILE A 32 10.33 4.83 8.87
N MET A 33 10.34 4.46 7.59
CA MET A 33 11.05 5.20 6.54
C MET A 33 10.48 6.61 6.33
N GLU A 34 9.16 6.81 6.45
CA GLU A 34 8.55 8.15 6.47
C GLU A 34 9.13 9.01 7.60
N LYS A 35 9.34 8.44 8.80
CA LYS A 35 9.95 9.15 9.92
C LYS A 35 11.42 9.47 9.68
N GLU A 36 12.14 8.60 8.99
CA GLU A 36 13.54 8.81 8.60
C GLU A 36 13.69 9.74 7.38
N GLN A 37 12.59 10.32 6.88
CA GLN A 37 12.55 11.18 5.69
C GLN A 37 13.01 10.47 4.40
N ALA A 38 13.06 9.13 4.41
CA ALA A 38 13.41 8.27 3.28
C ALA A 38 12.18 7.99 2.39
N TYR A 39 11.56 9.05 1.83
CA TYR A 39 10.29 8.93 1.10
C TYR A 39 10.37 8.04 -0.15
N LYS A 40 11.54 7.95 -0.80
CA LYS A 40 11.74 7.09 -1.98
C LYS A 40 11.66 5.61 -1.60
N ASP A 41 12.34 5.22 -0.52
CA ASP A 41 12.34 3.84 -0.05
C ASP A 41 11.01 3.48 0.61
N ALA A 42 10.40 4.43 1.32
CA ALA A 42 9.06 4.29 1.85
C ALA A 42 8.05 4.02 0.72
N ALA A 43 8.12 4.76 -0.38
CA ALA A 43 7.25 4.55 -1.54
C ALA A 43 7.38 3.13 -2.09
N SER A 44 8.60 2.61 -2.29
CA SER A 44 8.83 1.24 -2.76
C SER A 44 8.21 0.17 -1.85
N ASN A 45 8.33 0.34 -0.52
CA ASN A 45 7.71 -0.57 0.44
C ASN A 45 6.17 -0.49 0.41
N TYR A 46 5.62 0.72 0.36
CA TYR A 46 4.18 0.91 0.21
C TYR A 46 3.65 0.40 -1.13
N GLU A 47 4.46 0.41 -2.19
CA GLU A 47 4.10 -0.12 -3.52
C GLU A 47 3.94 -1.64 -3.47
N LEU A 48 4.86 -2.34 -2.78
CA LEU A 48 4.73 -3.76 -2.49
C LEU A 48 3.49 -4.03 -1.64
N ALA A 49 3.28 -3.28 -0.56
CA ALA A 49 2.07 -3.41 0.26
C ALA A 49 0.78 -3.20 -0.56
N TRP A 50 0.79 -2.24 -1.48
CA TRP A 50 -0.33 -1.93 -2.36
C TRP A 50 -0.62 -3.07 -3.35
N LYS A 51 0.44 -3.67 -3.92
CA LYS A 51 0.35 -4.81 -4.83
C LYS A 51 -0.14 -6.08 -4.11
N TYR A 52 0.41 -6.38 -2.93
CA TYR A 52 0.01 -7.54 -2.14
C TYR A 52 -1.34 -7.36 -1.45
N GLY A 53 -1.73 -6.12 -1.13
CA GLY A 53 -3.04 -5.74 -0.58
C GLY A 53 -4.16 -5.66 -1.64
N ASN A 54 -3.90 -6.14 -2.85
CA ASN A 54 -4.84 -6.17 -3.97
C ASN A 54 -5.44 -4.79 -4.32
N GLN A 55 -4.71 -3.70 -4.01
CA GLN A 55 -5.14 -2.32 -4.25
C GLN A 55 -6.48 -1.95 -3.61
N THR A 56 -6.91 -2.67 -2.56
CA THR A 56 -8.25 -2.50 -1.98
C THR A 56 -8.32 -1.46 -0.86
N ASN A 57 -7.20 -1.21 -0.16
CA ASN A 57 -7.17 -0.38 1.03
C ASN A 57 -6.80 1.09 0.72
N PRO A 58 -7.75 2.04 0.71
CA PRO A 58 -7.49 3.44 0.35
C PRO A 58 -6.45 4.10 1.26
N THR A 59 -6.25 3.60 2.48
CA THR A 59 -5.23 4.09 3.42
C THR A 59 -3.80 3.85 2.90
N VAL A 60 -3.53 2.66 2.37
CA VAL A 60 -2.23 2.31 1.75
C VAL A 60 -2.01 3.16 0.51
N GLY A 61 -3.03 3.27 -0.35
CA GLY A 61 -2.95 4.09 -1.56
C GLY A 61 -2.70 5.57 -1.26
N TYR A 62 -3.32 6.13 -0.21
CA TYR A 62 -3.05 7.49 0.25
C TYR A 62 -1.60 7.66 0.70
N LYS A 63 -1.08 6.75 1.53
CA LYS A 63 0.32 6.79 2.00
C LYS A 63 1.29 6.66 0.84
N LEU A 64 1.05 5.74 -0.09
CA LEU A 64 1.87 5.56 -1.28
C LEU A 64 1.92 6.83 -2.14
N ALA A 65 0.76 7.40 -2.46
CA ALA A 65 0.67 8.62 -3.27
C ALA A 65 1.32 9.82 -2.56
N PHE A 66 1.21 9.92 -1.24
CA PHE A 66 1.85 10.97 -0.46
C PHE A 66 3.38 10.87 -0.51
N ASN A 67 3.90 9.66 -0.34
CA ASN A 67 5.33 9.40 -0.44
C ASN A 67 5.86 9.67 -1.85
N TYR A 68 5.13 9.30 -2.91
CA TYR A 68 5.49 9.67 -4.28
C TYR A 68 5.54 11.19 -4.50
N LEU A 69 4.56 11.92 -3.96
CA LEU A 69 4.55 13.38 -4.05
C LEU A 69 5.79 14.00 -3.39
N LYS A 70 6.19 13.49 -2.22
CA LYS A 70 7.44 13.90 -1.53
C LYS A 70 8.70 13.47 -2.28
N ALA A 71 8.67 12.31 -2.94
CA ALA A 71 9.75 11.81 -3.77
C ALA A 71 9.84 12.48 -5.16
N LYS A 72 9.01 13.51 -5.43
CA LYS A 72 8.89 14.22 -6.73
C LYS A 72 8.42 13.32 -7.89
N ARG A 73 7.79 12.18 -7.60
CA ARG A 73 7.19 11.26 -8.57
C ARG A 73 5.70 11.60 -8.75
N TYR A 74 5.43 12.76 -9.35
CA TYR A 74 4.06 13.29 -9.44
C TYR A 74 3.14 12.46 -10.34
N VAL A 75 3.67 11.89 -11.43
CA VAL A 75 2.90 11.06 -12.38
C VAL A 75 2.38 9.80 -11.68
N ASP A 76 3.26 9.05 -11.00
CA ASP A 76 2.88 7.85 -10.27
C ASP A 76 1.88 8.17 -9.13
N ALA A 77 2.07 9.29 -8.44
CA ALA A 77 1.15 9.74 -7.41
C ALA A 77 -0.27 9.97 -7.97
N ILE A 78 -0.37 10.60 -9.14
CA ILE A 78 -1.63 10.87 -9.83
C ILE A 78 -2.33 9.56 -10.20
N ASP A 79 -1.61 8.59 -10.76
CA ASP A 79 -2.17 7.29 -11.15
C ASP A 79 -2.74 6.53 -9.94
N VAL A 80 -2.00 6.50 -8.82
CA VAL A 80 -2.48 5.88 -7.58
C VAL A 80 -3.72 6.59 -7.05
N CYS A 81 -3.75 7.93 -7.07
CA CYS A 81 -4.93 8.69 -6.66
C CYS A 81 -6.16 8.33 -7.48
N HIS A 82 -6.02 8.21 -8.81
CA HIS A 82 -7.11 7.82 -9.69
C HIS A 82 -7.64 6.43 -9.36
N LYS A 83 -6.76 5.43 -9.17
CA LYS A 83 -7.16 4.08 -8.76
C LYS A 83 -7.90 4.04 -7.43
N VAL A 84 -7.40 4.78 -6.43
CA VAL A 84 -8.05 4.85 -5.11
C VAL A 84 -9.44 5.49 -5.21
N LEU A 85 -9.58 6.55 -6.01
CA LEU A 85 -10.86 7.23 -6.22
C LEU A 85 -11.86 6.41 -7.02
N GLU A 86 -11.40 5.54 -7.93
CA GLU A 86 -12.26 4.61 -8.66
C GLU A 86 -12.92 3.59 -7.72
N LEU A 87 -12.15 3.06 -6.76
CA LEU A 87 -12.65 2.12 -5.75
C LEU A 87 -13.42 2.81 -4.63
N HIS A 88 -12.97 3.99 -4.21
CA HIS A 88 -13.53 4.76 -3.09
C HIS A 88 -13.75 6.22 -3.50
N PRO A 89 -14.83 6.52 -4.26
CA PRO A 89 -15.14 7.88 -4.71
C PRO A 89 -15.44 8.84 -3.54
N THR A 90 -15.76 8.30 -2.37
CA THR A 90 -16.01 9.01 -1.11
C THR A 90 -14.74 9.41 -0.36
N TYR A 91 -13.55 9.30 -0.97
CA TYR A 91 -12.26 9.69 -0.37
C TYR A 91 -11.70 11.02 -0.93
N PRO A 92 -12.42 12.16 -0.85
CA PRO A 92 -12.03 13.41 -1.52
C PRO A 92 -10.73 14.02 -0.98
N LYS A 93 -10.28 13.61 0.22
CA LYS A 93 -9.01 14.05 0.79
C LYS A 93 -7.82 13.72 -0.11
N ILE A 94 -7.73 12.52 -0.68
CA ILE A 94 -6.61 12.14 -1.55
C ILE A 94 -6.55 13.02 -2.82
N ARG A 95 -7.72 13.39 -3.34
CA ARG A 95 -7.84 14.28 -4.50
C ARG A 95 -7.30 15.67 -4.18
N LYS A 96 -7.79 16.28 -3.11
CA LYS A 96 -7.42 17.67 -2.78
C LYS A 96 -6.00 17.79 -2.24
N ASP A 97 -5.57 16.84 -1.40
CA ASP A 97 -4.27 16.93 -0.73
C ASP A 97 -3.10 16.40 -1.55
N ILE A 98 -3.35 15.49 -2.51
CA ILE A 98 -2.30 14.84 -3.29
C ILE A 98 -2.47 15.12 -4.78
N LEU A 99 -3.61 14.79 -5.38
CA LEU A 99 -3.82 14.92 -6.83
C LEU A 99 -3.66 16.37 -7.31
N ASP A 100 -4.32 17.33 -6.66
CA ASP A 100 -4.21 18.76 -7.01
C ASP A 100 -2.78 19.29 -6.83
N LYS A 101 -2.09 18.90 -5.75
CA LYS A 101 -0.70 19.31 -5.50
C LYS A 101 0.28 18.71 -6.51
N ALA A 102 0.12 17.43 -6.85
CA ALA A 102 0.92 16.76 -7.87
C ALA A 102 0.73 17.42 -9.25
N ARG A 103 -0.52 17.73 -9.62
CA ARG A 103 -0.83 18.43 -10.87
C ARG A 103 -0.29 19.85 -10.91
N ALA A 104 -0.36 20.58 -9.80
CA ALA A 104 0.22 21.92 -9.70
C ALA A 104 1.74 21.88 -9.87
N ALA A 105 2.41 20.90 -9.25
CA ALA A 105 3.86 20.72 -9.36
C ALA A 105 4.34 20.29 -10.76
N LEU A 106 3.48 19.65 -11.55
CA LEU A 106 3.79 19.31 -12.96
C LEU A 106 3.58 20.48 -13.93
N ARG A 107 2.85 21.53 -13.51
CA ARG A 107 2.55 22.71 -14.33
C ARG A 107 3.58 23.83 -14.21
N THR A 108 4.55 23.68 -13.32
CA THR A 108 5.68 24.61 -13.08
C THR A 108 6.96 24.03 -13.64
#